data_AF-A0A7J3B8R5-F1
#
_entry.id   AF-A0A7J3B8R5-F1
#
_cell.length_a   1.000
_cell.length_b   1.000
_cell.length_c   1.000
_cell.angle_alpha   90.00
_cell.angle_beta   90.00
_cell.angle_gamma   90.00
#
_symmetry.space_group_name_H-M   'P 1'
#
loop_
_entity.id
_entity.type
_entity.pdbx_description
1 polymer ?
#
loop_
_entity_poly.entity_id
_entity_poly.type
_entity_poly.pdbx_seq_one_letter_code
_entity_poly.pdbx_strand_id
1 'polypeptide(L)'
;MKVYYCSLVTVLIEMIASEKNIKRFVVNYRGIFQKTLGKRISTDIVYIAHREGKTALFNGRYSDDPERNGIPAARFAFIGENISEEDLEAEAAAKMDIDNADVVVVLDDTLAKGVEPWGYYGIMPINEKVIPNGVILFVSRRSPQELVKELERKPFSYKLAVLPGDASFSGLWYYKDDMTDVRVLGAVARVDPKMINIDDVVSYVKEKYKSDQKAEAALKAYDEVVIYNVKPGEGRDWPYKKPELPKWNEFSEGLKVVPPSQEYKIGPRGLNRNPVFKRGTSKTQRPLVRFDLCTKCTLCWYDCPDEVFDVTKDGYYDPNYEYCTGCGRCAEVCPVDDCIVMVDEMNFDNNDSAYEMYKKDPKAYVEWVESKKKNIRKIPEFITGKGEKVIVRDKSIPLKKGGAKE
;
A
#
# COMPACT_ATOMS: atom_id res chain seq x y z
N MET A 1 -7.15 39.86 22.46
CA MET A 1 -5.81 40.08 21.85
C MET A 1 -4.93 38.84 21.77
N LYS A 2 -5.08 37.78 22.59
CA LYS A 2 -4.23 36.57 22.53
C LYS A 2 -4.57 35.55 21.42
N VAL A 3 -5.78 35.58 20.85
CA VAL A 3 -6.24 34.57 19.87
C VAL A 3 -5.79 34.88 18.43
N TYR A 4 -5.53 36.15 18.10
CA TYR A 4 -5.06 36.55 16.76
C TYR A 4 -3.55 36.37 16.56
N TYR A 5 -2.76 36.25 17.63
CA TYR A 5 -1.31 36.08 17.53
C TYR A 5 -0.90 34.65 17.15
N CYS A 6 -1.71 33.65 17.51
CA CYS A 6 -1.39 32.24 17.23
C CYS A 6 -1.62 31.90 15.75
N SER A 7 -2.70 32.39 15.14
CA SER A 7 -2.99 32.18 13.71
C SER A 7 -2.03 32.94 12.80
N LEU A 8 -1.60 34.16 13.17
CA LEU A 8 -0.60 34.91 12.41
C LEU A 8 0.79 34.28 12.51
N VAL A 9 1.16 33.67 13.64
CA VAL A 9 2.44 32.96 13.79
C VAL A 9 2.45 31.64 13.02
N THR A 10 1.34 30.89 13.00
CA THR A 10 1.24 29.68 12.16
C THR A 10 1.31 30.02 10.67
N VAL A 11 0.61 31.08 10.23
CA VAL A 11 0.69 31.57 8.84
C VAL A 11 2.09 32.12 8.53
N LEU A 12 2.75 32.82 9.45
CA LEU A 12 4.14 33.24 9.25
C LEU A 12 5.12 32.06 9.18
N ILE A 13 4.94 31.02 10.01
CA ILE A 13 5.79 29.82 9.98
C ILE A 13 5.56 29.02 8.69
N GLU A 14 4.31 28.90 8.23
CA GLU A 14 3.99 28.31 6.93
C GLU A 14 4.52 29.16 5.76
N MET A 15 4.50 30.49 5.88
CA MET A 15 5.10 31.40 4.90
C MET A 15 6.64 31.35 4.91
N ILE A 16 7.29 31.25 6.06
CA ILE A 16 8.75 31.10 6.20
C ILE A 16 9.20 29.70 5.72
N ALA A 17 8.41 28.66 5.98
CA ALA A 17 8.64 27.33 5.41
C ALA A 17 8.39 27.29 3.89
N SER A 18 7.59 28.22 3.36
CA SER A 18 7.43 28.44 1.91
C SER A 18 8.58 29.26 1.29
N GLU A 19 9.33 30.01 2.10
CA GLU A 19 10.54 30.73 1.66
C GLU A 19 11.77 29.81 1.54
N LYS A 20 11.79 28.70 2.27
CA LYS A 20 12.84 27.68 2.15
C LYS A 20 12.45 26.67 1.07
N ASN A 21 13.16 26.68 -0.06
CA ASN A 21 12.92 25.85 -1.25
C ASN A 21 13.19 24.35 -0.99
N ILE A 22 12.36 23.71 -0.14
CA ILE A 22 12.48 22.32 0.29
C ILE A 22 11.41 21.47 -0.40
N LYS A 23 11.87 20.53 -1.21
CA LYS A 23 11.08 19.47 -1.84
C LYS A 23 10.99 18.25 -0.93
N ARG A 24 9.77 17.75 -0.74
CA ARG A 24 9.45 16.59 0.11
C ARG A 24 9.06 15.39 -0.74
N PHE A 25 9.82 14.32 -0.62
CA PHE A 25 9.63 13.07 -1.34
C PHE A 25 9.25 11.95 -0.37
N VAL A 26 8.25 11.15 -0.74
CA VAL A 26 7.84 9.96 0.03
C VAL A 26 7.84 8.75 -0.85
N VAL A 27 8.39 7.64 -0.36
CA VAL A 27 8.19 6.32 -0.94
C VAL A 27 7.34 5.50 0.01
N ASN A 28 6.14 5.14 -0.42
CA ASN A 28 5.26 4.20 0.26
C ASN A 28 5.44 2.81 -0.33
N TYR A 29 5.55 1.83 0.54
CA TYR A 29 5.91 0.47 0.16
C TYR A 29 5.32 -0.55 1.13
N ARG A 30 5.34 -1.82 0.75
CA ARG A 30 4.94 -2.93 1.63
C ARG A 30 6.10 -3.30 2.55
N GLY A 31 5.90 -3.17 3.86
CA GLY A 31 6.88 -3.51 4.89
C GLY A 31 7.43 -4.92 4.71
N ILE A 32 8.73 -5.09 4.94
CA ILE A 32 9.53 -6.28 4.59
C ILE A 32 9.60 -6.57 3.08
N PHE A 33 8.46 -6.67 2.40
CA PHE A 33 8.35 -7.08 1.01
C PHE A 33 9.03 -6.15 0.02
N GLN A 34 9.14 -4.87 0.38
CA GLN A 34 9.74 -3.82 -0.44
C GLN A 34 10.73 -2.96 0.37
N LYS A 35 11.12 -3.41 1.58
CA LYS A 35 11.97 -2.64 2.49
C LYS A 35 13.25 -2.14 1.83
N THR A 36 13.99 -3.05 1.23
CA THR A 36 15.27 -2.74 0.59
C THR A 36 15.08 -1.90 -0.67
N LEU A 37 14.00 -2.11 -1.41
CA LEU A 37 13.63 -1.32 -2.58
C LEU A 37 13.33 0.14 -2.19
N GLY A 38 12.42 0.35 -1.22
CA GLY A 38 12.10 1.66 -0.69
C GLY A 38 13.34 2.38 -0.13
N LYS A 39 14.21 1.66 0.59
CA LYS A 39 15.50 2.19 1.07
C LYS A 39 16.38 2.67 -0.09
N ARG A 40 16.62 1.84 -1.10
CA ARG A 40 17.46 2.21 -2.25
C ARG A 40 16.95 3.45 -2.96
N ILE A 41 15.64 3.52 -3.25
CA ILE A 41 15.05 4.70 -3.90
C ILE A 41 15.26 5.95 -3.04
N SER A 42 14.95 5.88 -1.74
CA SER A 42 15.08 7.03 -0.82
C SER A 42 16.53 7.48 -0.60
N THR A 43 17.49 6.56 -0.68
CA THR A 43 18.92 6.90 -0.51
C THR A 43 19.52 7.40 -1.83
N ASP A 44 19.16 6.78 -2.95
CA ASP A 44 19.73 7.11 -4.27
C ASP A 44 19.29 8.49 -4.74
N ILE A 45 18.04 8.88 -4.45
CA ILE A 45 17.57 10.23 -4.76
C ILE A 45 18.35 11.31 -4.02
N VAL A 46 18.76 11.06 -2.77
CA VAL A 46 19.61 11.97 -1.98
C VAL A 46 21.00 12.10 -2.60
N TYR A 47 21.61 10.97 -3.00
CA TYR A 47 22.91 11.01 -3.68
C TYR A 47 22.86 11.74 -5.02
N ILE A 48 21.77 11.59 -5.78
CA ILE A 48 21.58 12.31 -7.05
C ILE A 48 21.41 13.81 -6.77
N ALA A 49 20.57 14.19 -5.80
CA ALA A 49 20.39 15.59 -5.42
C ALA A 49 21.71 16.26 -4.97
N HIS A 50 22.56 15.56 -4.22
CA HIS A 50 23.89 16.07 -3.86
C HIS A 50 24.80 16.32 -5.07
N ARG A 51 24.71 15.50 -6.13
CA ARG A 51 25.47 15.73 -7.37
C ARG A 51 25.02 16.99 -8.10
N GLU A 52 23.74 17.30 -8.00
CA GLU A 52 23.15 18.54 -8.51
C GLU A 52 23.50 19.76 -7.63
N GLY A 53 24.30 19.60 -6.57
CA GLY A 53 24.70 20.67 -5.66
C GLY A 53 23.63 21.04 -4.63
N LYS A 54 22.61 20.18 -4.44
CA LYS A 54 21.54 20.39 -3.47
C LYS A 54 21.88 19.76 -2.13
N THR A 55 21.32 20.30 -1.06
CA THR A 55 21.37 19.69 0.27
C THR A 55 20.23 18.69 0.38
N ALA A 56 20.50 17.47 0.81
CA ALA A 56 19.47 16.44 0.86
C ALA A 56 19.69 15.46 2.03
N LEU A 57 18.59 14.96 2.60
CA LEU A 57 18.57 14.04 3.73
C LEU A 57 17.47 12.99 3.49
N PHE A 58 17.59 11.80 4.06
CA PHE A 58 16.53 10.79 4.05
C PHE A 58 16.25 10.25 5.44
N ASN A 59 14.99 9.97 5.74
CA ASN A 59 14.53 9.36 6.99
C ASN A 59 13.53 8.24 6.74
N GLY A 60 13.39 7.32 7.70
CA GLY A 60 12.29 6.35 7.74
C GLY A 60 11.17 6.87 8.64
N ARG A 61 9.92 6.49 8.36
CA ARG A 61 8.84 6.74 9.30
C ARG A 61 9.03 5.84 10.52
N TYR A 62 9.42 6.43 11.65
CA TYR A 62 9.81 5.69 12.85
C TYR A 62 8.70 4.77 13.38
N SER A 63 7.45 5.16 13.19
CA SER A 63 6.30 4.36 13.60
C SER A 63 6.16 3.04 12.84
N ASP A 64 6.88 2.86 11.73
CA ASP A 64 6.91 1.59 11.00
C ASP A 64 7.93 0.60 11.58
N ASP A 65 8.84 1.05 12.46
CA ASP A 65 9.87 0.20 13.02
C ASP A 65 9.42 -0.54 14.28
N PRO A 66 9.70 -1.85 14.41
CA PRO A 66 10.24 -2.73 13.37
C PRO A 66 9.19 -3.09 12.30
N GLU A 67 9.58 -3.00 11.02
CA GLU A 67 8.68 -3.31 9.89
C GLU A 67 8.11 -4.75 9.95
N ARG A 68 6.95 -4.95 9.32
CA ARG A 68 6.21 -6.23 9.27
C ARG A 68 5.75 -6.55 7.86
N ASN A 69 5.59 -7.84 7.56
CA ASN A 69 5.16 -8.34 6.25
C ASN A 69 3.88 -7.65 5.76
N GLY A 70 3.99 -6.90 4.66
CA GLY A 70 2.85 -6.32 3.95
C GLY A 70 2.23 -5.07 4.60
N ILE A 71 2.59 -4.75 5.84
CA ILE A 71 2.10 -3.56 6.53
C ILE A 71 2.64 -2.33 5.80
N PRO A 72 1.78 -1.37 5.40
CA PRO A 72 2.21 -0.15 4.74
C PRO A 72 3.30 0.58 5.52
N ALA A 73 4.42 0.86 4.85
CA ALA A 73 5.55 1.59 5.41
C ALA A 73 5.96 2.75 4.50
N ALA A 74 6.62 3.75 5.08
CA ALA A 74 7.07 4.93 4.36
C ALA A 74 8.53 5.31 4.66
N ARG A 75 9.19 5.85 3.63
CA ARG A 75 10.50 6.51 3.72
C ARG A 75 10.40 7.87 3.08
N PHE A 76 11.15 8.82 3.61
CA PHE A 76 11.15 10.21 3.20
C PHE A 76 12.52 10.61 2.67
N ALA A 77 12.53 11.49 1.70
CA ALA A 77 13.71 12.29 1.36
C ALA A 77 13.32 13.77 1.31
N PHE A 78 14.24 14.61 1.75
CA PHE A 78 14.11 16.06 1.77
C PHE A 78 15.22 16.63 0.92
N ILE A 79 14.88 17.50 -0.02
CA ILE A 79 15.85 18.09 -0.97
C ILE A 79 15.66 19.59 -0.93
N GLY A 80 16.69 20.31 -0.51
CA GLY A 80 16.68 21.76 -0.39
C GLY A 80 17.72 22.42 -1.28
N GLU A 81 17.32 23.50 -1.94
CA GLU A 81 18.24 24.37 -2.70
C GLU A 81 18.69 25.54 -1.82
N ASN A 82 20.00 25.83 -1.81
CA ASN A 82 20.59 26.95 -1.07
C ASN A 82 20.26 26.97 0.43
N ILE A 83 20.19 25.79 1.06
CA ILE A 83 19.93 25.61 2.50
C ILE A 83 21.07 24.81 3.13
N SER A 84 21.42 25.12 4.38
CA SER A 84 22.39 24.32 5.13
C SER A 84 21.80 22.95 5.52
N GLU A 85 22.65 21.98 5.81
CA GLU A 85 22.21 20.66 6.27
C GLU A 85 21.50 20.74 7.63
N GLU A 86 22.02 21.56 8.55
CA GLU A 86 21.43 21.82 9.87
C GLU A 86 20.03 22.42 9.75
N ASP A 87 19.84 23.40 8.85
CA ASP A 87 18.53 24.00 8.61
C ASP A 87 17.57 23.00 7.95
N LEU A 88 18.04 22.17 7.01
CA LEU A 88 17.20 21.14 6.38
C LEU A 88 16.76 20.09 7.41
N GLU A 89 17.65 19.69 8.30
CA GLU A 89 17.35 18.75 9.38
C GLU A 89 16.31 19.33 10.35
N ALA A 90 16.53 20.56 10.82
CA ALA A 90 15.64 21.24 11.75
C ALA A 90 14.22 21.46 11.18
N GLU A 91 14.12 21.82 9.90
CA GLU A 91 12.84 22.19 9.27
C GLU A 91 12.04 20.99 8.78
N ALA A 92 12.71 19.94 8.31
CA ALA A 92 12.06 18.86 7.58
C ALA A 92 12.33 17.47 8.17
N ALA A 93 13.56 17.19 8.59
CA ALA A 93 13.97 15.84 9.00
C ALA A 93 13.73 15.55 10.50
N ALA A 94 13.55 16.57 11.33
CA ALA A 94 13.28 16.42 12.77
C ALA A 94 11.88 15.85 13.09
N LYS A 95 10.99 15.74 12.10
CA LYS A 95 9.65 15.16 12.27
C LYS A 95 9.67 13.65 12.04
N MET A 96 8.96 12.92 12.90
CA MET A 96 8.81 11.46 12.82
C MET A 96 7.97 10.99 11.63
N ASP A 97 7.11 11.88 11.14
CA ASP A 97 6.33 11.72 9.93
C ASP A 97 6.14 13.11 9.29
N ILE A 98 5.96 13.17 7.97
CA ILE A 98 5.85 14.45 7.26
C ILE A 98 4.40 14.87 7.09
N ASP A 99 4.12 16.18 7.08
CA ASP A 99 2.75 16.67 6.93
C ASP A 99 2.32 16.71 5.45
N ASN A 100 3.27 17.02 4.57
CA ASN A 100 3.03 17.34 3.16
C ASN A 100 4.17 16.78 2.28
N ALA A 101 3.85 16.47 1.02
CA ALA A 101 4.74 15.86 0.05
C ALA A 101 4.54 16.46 -1.35
N ASP A 102 5.65 16.84 -2.01
CA ASP A 102 5.68 17.25 -3.42
C ASP A 102 5.51 16.04 -4.34
N VAL A 103 6.18 14.93 -4.00
CA VAL A 103 6.15 13.67 -4.77
C VAL A 103 5.91 12.50 -3.83
N VAL A 104 4.80 11.80 -4.04
CA VAL A 104 4.41 10.59 -3.31
C VAL A 104 4.53 9.39 -4.24
N VAL A 105 5.56 8.57 -4.05
CA VAL A 105 5.73 7.30 -4.76
C VAL A 105 4.99 6.19 -4.02
N VAL A 106 4.34 5.31 -4.79
CA VAL A 106 3.58 4.17 -4.30
C VAL A 106 4.05 2.92 -5.07
N LEU A 107 4.79 2.05 -4.40
CA LEU A 107 5.42 0.87 -5.02
C LEU A 107 4.48 -0.34 -5.20
N ASP A 108 3.27 -0.24 -4.66
CA ASP A 108 2.20 -1.24 -4.79
C ASP A 108 0.86 -0.51 -4.79
N ASP A 109 0.11 -0.65 -5.89
CA ASP A 109 -1.11 0.10 -6.12
C ASP A 109 -2.27 -0.24 -5.20
N THR A 110 -2.25 -1.42 -4.56
CA THR A 110 -3.26 -1.83 -3.58
C THR A 110 -3.25 -0.94 -2.34
N LEU A 111 -2.17 -0.17 -2.10
CA LEU A 111 -2.10 0.88 -1.07
C LEU A 111 -3.08 2.04 -1.33
N ALA A 112 -3.61 2.18 -2.55
CA ALA A 112 -4.66 3.15 -2.86
C ALA A 112 -5.93 2.96 -2.01
N LYS A 113 -6.19 1.73 -1.56
CA LYS A 113 -7.35 1.40 -0.72
C LYS A 113 -7.18 1.77 0.75
N GLY A 114 -6.00 2.27 1.13
CA GLY A 114 -5.70 2.78 2.45
C GLY A 114 -4.37 2.31 2.99
N VAL A 115 -3.75 3.19 3.74
CA VAL A 115 -2.51 2.94 4.46
C VAL A 115 -2.74 3.07 5.94
N GLU A 116 -2.21 2.11 6.68
CA GLU A 116 -2.18 2.16 8.14
C GLU A 116 -0.76 1.78 8.59
N PRO A 117 -0.02 2.69 9.24
CA PRO A 117 1.32 2.42 9.75
C PRO A 117 1.31 1.36 10.83
N TRP A 118 2.48 0.77 11.10
CA TRP A 118 2.63 -0.18 12.21
C TRP A 118 2.32 0.44 13.58
N GLY A 119 2.68 1.71 13.79
CA GLY A 119 2.35 2.47 14.99
C GLY A 119 0.86 2.71 15.21
N TYR A 120 0.03 2.27 14.27
CA TYR A 120 -1.43 2.14 14.38
C TYR A 120 -2.12 3.43 14.79
N TYR A 121 -2.11 4.40 13.87
CA TYR A 121 -2.84 5.63 14.07
C TYR A 121 -4.22 5.60 13.41
N GLY A 122 -4.50 4.67 12.50
CA GLY A 122 -5.76 4.57 11.76
C GLY A 122 -5.55 4.48 10.24
N ILE A 123 -6.61 4.14 9.50
CA ILE A 123 -6.57 3.98 8.04
C ILE A 123 -6.69 5.32 7.33
N MET A 124 -5.61 5.74 6.67
CA MET A 124 -5.48 7.02 5.97
C MET A 124 -5.42 6.82 4.45
N PRO A 125 -5.86 7.81 3.66
CA PRO A 125 -5.73 7.75 2.21
C PRO A 125 -4.27 7.95 1.80
N ILE A 126 -3.78 7.19 0.82
CA ILE A 126 -2.38 7.28 0.36
C ILE A 126 -2.03 8.66 -0.19
N ASN A 127 -3.01 9.39 -0.73
CA ASN A 127 -2.86 10.74 -1.26
C ASN A 127 -3.09 11.83 -0.21
N GLU A 128 -3.15 11.49 1.08
CA GLU A 128 -3.38 12.45 2.17
C GLU A 128 -2.40 13.63 2.07
N LYS A 129 -1.11 13.31 1.99
CA LYS A 129 0.01 14.26 2.10
C LYS A 129 0.32 15.00 0.79
N VAL A 130 -0.36 14.68 -0.30
CA VAL A 130 -0.08 15.31 -1.61
C VAL A 130 -0.50 16.78 -1.56
N ILE A 131 0.41 17.69 -1.90
CA ILE A 131 0.14 19.13 -1.95
C ILE A 131 -0.58 19.54 -3.25
N PRO A 132 -1.16 20.76 -3.32
CA PRO A 132 -1.63 21.34 -4.58
C PRO A 132 -0.53 21.34 -5.65
N ASN A 133 -0.87 20.87 -6.85
CA ASN A 133 0.06 20.69 -7.98
C ASN A 133 1.21 19.69 -7.73
N GLY A 134 1.21 18.97 -6.60
CA GLY A 134 2.11 17.85 -6.34
C GLY A 134 1.80 16.63 -7.20
N VAL A 135 2.56 15.56 -6.97
CA VAL A 135 2.47 14.33 -7.76
C VAL A 135 2.30 13.12 -6.85
N ILE A 136 1.42 12.20 -7.23
CA ILE A 136 1.43 10.83 -6.75
C ILE A 136 1.82 9.90 -7.91
N LEU A 137 2.87 9.11 -7.74
CA LEU A 137 3.45 8.21 -8.74
C LEU A 137 3.25 6.75 -8.31
N PHE A 138 2.46 6.00 -9.08
CA PHE A 138 2.23 4.58 -8.86
C PHE A 138 3.12 3.71 -9.75
N VAL A 139 3.67 2.64 -9.20
CA VAL A 139 4.13 1.48 -9.98
C VAL A 139 2.93 0.55 -10.17
N SER A 140 2.38 0.48 -11.38
CA SER A 140 1.13 -0.25 -11.62
C SER A 140 0.94 -0.61 -13.10
N ARG A 141 0.11 -1.62 -13.37
CA ARG A 141 -0.44 -1.91 -14.71
C ARG A 141 -1.79 -1.21 -14.98
N ARG A 142 -2.38 -0.57 -13.97
CA ARG A 142 -3.67 0.09 -14.06
C ARG A 142 -3.53 1.47 -14.70
N SER A 143 -4.59 1.92 -15.35
CA SER A 143 -4.66 3.29 -15.84
C SER A 143 -4.73 4.28 -14.67
N PRO A 144 -4.26 5.53 -14.86
CA PRO A 144 -4.46 6.60 -13.89
C PRO A 144 -5.91 6.73 -13.40
N GLN A 145 -6.88 6.61 -14.32
CA GLN A 145 -8.30 6.79 -14.04
C GLN A 145 -8.87 5.66 -13.17
N GLU A 146 -8.35 4.44 -13.29
CA GLU A 146 -8.71 3.34 -12.39
C GLU A 146 -8.21 3.61 -10.98
N LEU A 147 -6.99 4.13 -10.83
CA LEU A 147 -6.40 4.43 -9.53
C LEU A 147 -7.08 5.62 -8.85
N VAL A 148 -7.41 6.69 -9.58
CA VAL A 148 -8.12 7.86 -9.03
C VAL A 148 -9.41 7.45 -8.32
N LYS A 149 -10.13 6.43 -8.82
CA LYS A 149 -11.39 5.96 -8.21
C LYS A 149 -11.21 5.44 -6.78
N GLU A 150 -10.02 4.97 -6.42
CA GLU A 150 -9.71 4.50 -5.07
C GLU A 150 -9.18 5.61 -4.14
N LEU A 151 -8.77 6.74 -4.69
CA LEU A 151 -8.16 7.83 -3.92
C LEU A 151 -9.20 8.76 -3.31
N GLU A 152 -8.89 9.32 -2.14
CA GLU A 152 -9.72 10.36 -1.52
C GLU A 152 -9.78 11.58 -2.43
N ARG A 153 -10.99 12.09 -2.68
CA ARG A 153 -11.19 13.34 -3.42
C ARG A 153 -10.53 14.52 -2.70
N LYS A 154 -9.82 15.38 -3.44
CA LYS A 154 -9.15 16.58 -2.91
C LYS A 154 -9.83 17.87 -3.42
N PRO A 155 -9.79 18.97 -2.65
CA PRO A 155 -10.34 20.27 -3.08
C PRO A 155 -9.44 21.01 -4.07
N PHE A 156 -8.28 20.44 -4.43
CA PHE A 156 -7.30 21.02 -5.34
C PHE A 156 -6.85 20.00 -6.38
N SER A 157 -6.25 20.49 -7.47
CA SER A 157 -5.65 19.65 -8.50
C SER A 157 -4.27 19.14 -8.10
N TYR A 158 -3.95 17.93 -8.53
CA TYR A 158 -2.62 17.32 -8.43
C TYR A 158 -2.42 16.37 -9.62
N LYS A 159 -1.22 15.85 -9.81
CA LYS A 159 -0.91 14.91 -10.89
C LYS A 159 -0.90 13.48 -10.35
N LEU A 160 -1.56 12.56 -11.05
CA LEU A 160 -1.37 11.12 -10.87
C LEU A 160 -0.52 10.61 -12.03
N ALA A 161 0.67 10.10 -11.71
CA ALA A 161 1.56 9.47 -12.65
C ALA A 161 1.56 7.95 -12.45
N VAL A 162 1.66 7.20 -13.54
CA VAL A 162 1.81 5.74 -13.51
C VAL A 162 3.08 5.37 -14.25
N LEU A 163 3.98 4.68 -13.55
CA LEU A 163 5.09 3.93 -14.13
C LEU A 163 4.59 2.51 -14.40
N PRO A 164 4.44 2.09 -15.67
CA PRO A 164 3.94 0.76 -16.01
C PRO A 164 4.80 -0.36 -15.41
N GLY A 165 4.23 -1.20 -14.54
CA GLY A 165 5.01 -2.26 -13.89
C GLY A 165 4.22 -3.10 -12.91
N ASP A 166 4.79 -4.24 -12.53
CA ASP A 166 4.33 -5.04 -11.39
C ASP A 166 4.97 -4.54 -10.10
N ALA A 167 4.31 -4.81 -8.96
CA ALA A 167 4.92 -4.62 -7.67
C ALA A 167 6.16 -5.53 -7.52
N SER A 168 7.30 -4.94 -7.16
CA SER A 168 8.54 -5.68 -6.95
C SER A 168 8.62 -6.17 -5.50
N PHE A 169 8.20 -7.41 -5.25
CA PHE A 169 8.24 -8.02 -3.91
C PHE A 169 9.40 -8.99 -3.72
N SER A 170 10.00 -8.95 -2.53
CA SER A 170 11.05 -9.87 -2.06
C SER A 170 11.00 -10.11 -0.55
N GLY A 171 11.54 -11.22 -0.05
CA GLY A 171 11.61 -11.46 1.38
C GLY A 171 12.67 -10.61 2.10
N LEU A 172 12.64 -10.61 3.44
CA LEU A 172 13.48 -9.78 4.32
C LEU A 172 14.98 -9.74 3.96
N TRP A 173 15.55 -10.87 3.53
CA TRP A 173 16.99 -11.02 3.29
C TRP A 173 17.38 -10.99 1.82
N TYR A 174 16.46 -10.67 0.91
CA TYR A 174 16.70 -10.71 -0.51
C TYR A 174 16.21 -9.44 -1.19
N TYR A 175 17.03 -8.98 -2.13
CA TYR A 175 16.68 -7.88 -3.00
C TYR A 175 16.42 -8.43 -4.40
N LYS A 176 15.18 -8.30 -4.87
CA LYS A 176 14.81 -8.60 -6.25
C LYS A 176 15.26 -7.45 -7.14
N ASP A 177 16.37 -7.64 -7.85
CA ASP A 177 16.90 -6.63 -8.78
C ASP A 177 16.18 -6.71 -10.13
N ASP A 178 14.92 -6.27 -10.15
CA ASP A 178 14.11 -6.11 -11.37
C ASP A 178 14.13 -4.67 -11.92
N MET A 179 15.14 -3.90 -11.51
CA MET A 179 15.38 -2.50 -11.91
C MET A 179 14.28 -1.52 -11.50
N THR A 180 13.34 -1.92 -10.63
CA THR A 180 12.26 -1.05 -10.18
C THR A 180 12.80 0.20 -9.47
N ASP A 181 13.90 0.10 -8.74
CA ASP A 181 14.58 1.23 -8.10
C ASP A 181 14.97 2.31 -9.11
N VAL A 182 15.74 1.94 -10.14
CA VAL A 182 16.24 2.90 -11.15
C VAL A 182 15.13 3.41 -12.07
N ARG A 183 14.12 2.58 -12.36
CA ARG A 183 12.95 2.99 -13.12
C ARG A 183 12.12 4.03 -12.37
N VAL A 184 11.96 3.87 -11.05
CA VAL A 184 11.28 4.88 -10.21
C VAL A 184 12.06 6.19 -10.21
N LEU A 185 13.39 6.18 -10.12
CA LEU A 185 14.19 7.41 -10.20
C LEU A 185 14.00 8.14 -11.54
N GLY A 186 14.02 7.41 -12.66
CA GLY A 186 13.71 7.99 -13.98
C GLY A 186 12.29 8.57 -14.05
N ALA A 187 11.31 7.88 -13.46
CA ALA A 187 9.94 8.37 -13.38
C ALA A 187 9.80 9.62 -12.48
N VAL A 188 10.55 9.71 -11.39
CA VAL A 188 10.58 10.91 -10.53
C VAL A 188 11.16 12.11 -11.29
N ALA A 189 12.26 11.92 -12.02
CA ALA A 189 12.84 12.95 -12.88
C ALA A 189 11.88 13.44 -13.97
N ARG A 190 10.96 12.58 -14.44
CA ARG A 190 9.91 12.95 -15.39
C ARG A 190 8.85 13.85 -14.77
N VAL A 191 8.41 13.54 -13.56
CA VAL A 191 7.26 14.21 -12.94
C VAL A 191 7.65 15.48 -12.18
N ASP A 192 8.86 15.54 -11.64
CA ASP A 192 9.43 16.73 -10.98
C ASP A 192 10.93 16.88 -11.30
N PRO A 193 11.28 17.49 -12.44
CA PRO A 193 12.68 17.73 -12.82
C PRO A 193 13.43 18.67 -11.87
N LYS A 194 12.73 19.45 -11.05
CA LYS A 194 13.36 20.30 -10.02
C LYS A 194 13.81 19.46 -8.82
N MET A 195 13.20 18.30 -8.61
CA MET A 195 13.64 17.38 -7.56
C MET A 195 14.97 16.73 -7.94
N ILE A 196 15.00 16.08 -9.13
CA ILE A 196 16.19 15.47 -9.73
C ILE A 196 16.07 15.51 -11.27
N ASN A 197 17.18 15.65 -11.98
CA ASN A 197 17.25 15.65 -13.43
C ASN A 197 17.59 14.25 -13.99
N ILE A 198 17.07 13.92 -15.17
CA ILE A 198 17.27 12.63 -15.83
C ILE A 198 18.74 12.38 -16.20
N ASP A 199 19.50 13.41 -16.58
CA ASP A 199 20.92 13.26 -16.92
C ASP A 199 21.75 12.83 -15.69
N ASP A 200 21.45 13.41 -14.53
CA ASP A 200 22.09 13.08 -13.25
C ASP A 200 21.66 11.70 -12.75
N VAL A 201 20.39 11.31 -12.96
CA VAL A 201 19.92 9.94 -12.70
C VAL A 201 20.70 8.94 -13.56
N VAL A 202 20.78 9.16 -14.87
CA VAL A 202 21.44 8.24 -15.82
C VAL A 202 22.93 8.12 -15.48
N SER A 203 23.62 9.24 -15.26
CA SER A 203 25.04 9.24 -14.92
C SER A 203 25.32 8.56 -13.57
N TYR A 204 24.50 8.84 -12.54
CA TYR A 204 24.58 8.18 -11.23
C TYR A 204 24.38 6.66 -11.33
N VAL A 205 23.36 6.22 -12.06
CA VAL A 205 23.06 4.79 -12.23
C VAL A 205 24.20 4.08 -12.94
N LYS A 206 24.76 4.68 -14.01
CA LYS A 206 25.93 4.12 -14.72
C LYS A 206 27.14 3.96 -13.80
N GLU A 207 27.44 4.98 -13.01
CA GLU A 207 28.60 4.97 -12.13
C GLU A 207 28.44 3.98 -10.97
N LYS A 208 27.31 4.04 -10.26
CA LYS A 208 27.03 3.20 -9.10
C LYS A 208 26.98 1.72 -9.45
N TYR A 209 26.24 1.37 -10.50
CA TYR A 209 25.98 -0.03 -10.84
C TYR A 209 26.88 -0.57 -11.95
N LYS A 210 27.70 0.28 -12.58
CA LYS A 210 28.55 -0.09 -13.73
C LYS A 210 27.76 -0.82 -14.82
N SER A 211 26.55 -0.33 -15.10
CA SER A 211 25.58 -1.00 -15.97
C SER A 211 24.84 0.01 -16.85
N ASP A 212 25.12 -0.03 -18.15
CA ASP A 212 24.38 0.76 -19.14
C ASP A 212 22.91 0.32 -19.23
N GLN A 213 22.64 -0.98 -19.06
CA GLN A 213 21.29 -1.53 -19.09
C GLN A 213 20.39 -0.90 -18.01
N LYS A 214 20.90 -0.71 -16.79
CA LYS A 214 20.13 -0.06 -15.72
C LYS A 214 19.87 1.41 -16.00
N ALA A 215 20.85 2.09 -16.60
CA ALA A 215 20.71 3.49 -16.95
C ALA A 215 19.70 3.68 -18.10
N GLU A 216 19.72 2.78 -19.09
CA GLU A 216 18.71 2.72 -20.16
C GLU A 216 17.32 2.40 -19.58
N ALA A 217 17.22 1.53 -18.58
CA ALA A 217 15.95 1.26 -17.90
C ALA A 217 15.38 2.50 -17.19
N ALA A 218 16.23 3.33 -16.58
CA ALA A 218 15.81 4.60 -15.99
C ALA A 218 15.32 5.58 -17.06
N LEU A 219 16.04 5.72 -18.18
CA LEU A 219 15.65 6.59 -19.30
C LEU A 219 14.35 6.12 -19.96
N LYS A 220 14.21 4.82 -20.19
CA LYS A 220 12.98 4.24 -20.71
C LYS A 220 11.80 4.48 -19.78
N ALA A 221 12.01 4.35 -18.47
CA ALA A 221 10.97 4.66 -17.48
C ALA A 221 10.57 6.14 -17.50
N TYR A 222 11.50 7.07 -17.72
CA TYR A 222 11.21 8.49 -17.89
C TYR A 222 10.22 8.74 -19.04
N ASP A 223 10.39 8.03 -20.17
CA ASP A 223 9.52 8.17 -21.35
C ASP A 223 8.17 7.45 -21.21
N GLU A 224 8.14 6.31 -20.52
CA GLU A 224 6.94 5.46 -20.36
C GLU A 224 5.91 5.98 -19.36
N VAL A 225 6.28 6.92 -18.49
CA VAL A 225 5.39 7.42 -17.44
C VAL A 225 4.17 8.11 -18.04
N VAL A 226 2.99 7.61 -17.67
CA VAL A 226 1.70 8.17 -18.05
C VAL A 226 1.25 9.15 -16.97
N ILE A 227 1.03 10.41 -17.33
CA ILE A 227 0.62 11.46 -16.39
C ILE A 227 -0.83 11.85 -16.67
N TYR A 228 -1.64 11.90 -15.61
CA TYR A 228 -3.00 12.38 -15.61
C TYR A 228 -3.17 13.54 -14.62
N ASN A 229 -3.85 14.60 -15.03
CA ASN A 229 -4.15 15.73 -14.16
C ASN A 229 -5.47 15.47 -13.43
N VAL A 230 -5.39 15.18 -12.13
CA VAL A 230 -6.57 14.97 -11.28
C VAL A 230 -7.19 16.32 -10.97
N LYS A 231 -8.47 16.50 -11.30
CA LYS A 231 -9.19 17.74 -11.03
C LYS A 231 -9.70 17.80 -9.58
N PRO A 232 -9.95 19.00 -9.04
CA PRO A 232 -10.64 19.14 -7.77
C PRO A 232 -11.94 18.34 -7.75
N GLY A 233 -12.15 17.56 -6.69
CA GLY A 233 -13.34 16.73 -6.50
C GLY A 233 -13.32 15.36 -7.21
N GLU A 234 -12.32 15.05 -8.05
CA GLU A 234 -12.13 13.70 -8.58
C GLU A 234 -11.61 12.74 -7.50
N GLY A 235 -12.18 11.54 -7.44
CA GLY A 235 -11.87 10.51 -6.45
C GLY A 235 -13.14 9.97 -5.77
N ARG A 236 -12.96 9.25 -4.66
CA ARG A 236 -14.04 8.75 -3.81
C ARG A 236 -14.16 9.55 -2.53
N ASP A 237 -15.32 9.42 -1.87
CA ASP A 237 -15.40 9.73 -0.44
C ASP A 237 -14.60 8.69 0.34
N TRP A 238 -13.82 9.19 1.30
CA TRP A 238 -13.01 8.32 2.13
C TRP A 238 -13.91 7.46 3.02
N PRO A 239 -13.86 6.12 2.90
CA PRO A 239 -14.83 5.25 3.58
C PRO A 239 -14.49 5.03 5.06
N TYR A 240 -13.30 5.41 5.51
CA TYR A 240 -12.85 5.21 6.87
C TYR A 240 -12.92 6.52 7.66
N LYS A 241 -13.30 6.42 8.94
CA LYS A 241 -13.20 7.56 9.85
C LYS A 241 -11.72 7.86 10.07
N LYS A 242 -11.30 9.09 9.77
CA LYS A 242 -9.95 9.55 10.09
C LYS A 242 -9.78 9.58 11.62
N PRO A 243 -8.67 9.04 12.12
CA PRO A 243 -8.40 8.96 13.54
C PRO A 243 -8.16 10.34 14.15
N GLU A 244 -8.68 10.55 15.35
CA GLU A 244 -8.36 11.71 16.17
C GLU A 244 -7.39 11.25 17.25
N LEU A 245 -6.15 11.75 17.20
CA LEU A 245 -5.15 11.42 18.21
C LEU A 245 -5.46 12.15 19.52
N PRO A 246 -5.39 11.47 20.68
CA PRO A 246 -5.60 12.11 21.95
C PRO A 246 -4.51 13.15 22.22
N LYS A 247 -4.90 14.26 22.84
CA LYS A 247 -3.97 15.25 23.38
C LYS A 247 -3.21 14.67 24.57
N TRP A 248 -2.05 15.25 24.88
CA TRP A 248 -1.20 14.79 25.98
C TRP A 248 -1.93 14.71 27.34
N ASN A 249 -2.95 15.54 27.56
CA ASN A 249 -3.77 15.58 28.78
C ASN A 249 -5.03 14.70 28.73
N GLU A 250 -5.30 14.04 27.59
CA GLU A 250 -6.41 13.10 27.39
C GLU A 250 -5.98 11.64 27.58
N PHE A 251 -4.67 11.39 27.69
CA PHE A 251 -4.15 10.07 28.05
C PHE A 251 -4.55 9.68 29.47
N SER A 252 -4.91 8.41 29.67
CA SER A 252 -5.17 7.86 30.99
C SER A 252 -3.90 7.82 31.83
N GLU A 253 -4.06 7.87 33.16
CA GLU A 253 -2.99 7.54 34.08
C GLU A 253 -2.61 6.06 33.91
N GLY A 254 -1.43 5.81 33.32
CA GLY A 254 -0.93 4.48 33.01
C GLY A 254 -1.50 3.86 31.72
N LEU A 255 -1.00 2.66 31.40
CA LEU A 255 -1.41 1.88 30.23
C LEU A 255 -2.61 1.01 30.57
N LYS A 256 -3.80 1.37 30.06
CA LYS A 256 -5.00 0.54 30.16
C LYS A 256 -5.22 -0.25 28.88
N VAL A 257 -5.02 -1.56 28.92
CA VAL A 257 -5.37 -2.46 27.81
C VAL A 257 -6.82 -2.91 27.98
N VAL A 258 -7.66 -2.58 27.02
CA VAL A 258 -9.05 -3.05 26.98
C VAL A 258 -9.08 -4.38 26.23
N PRO A 259 -9.46 -5.51 26.88
CA PRO A 259 -9.55 -6.78 26.17
C PRO A 259 -10.67 -6.72 25.12
N PRO A 260 -10.55 -7.47 24.00
CA PRO A 260 -11.69 -7.66 23.12
C PRO A 260 -12.84 -8.35 23.86
N SER A 261 -14.05 -8.27 23.30
CA SER A 261 -15.20 -9.03 23.81
C SER A 261 -14.84 -10.51 23.97
N GLN A 262 -15.47 -11.19 24.93
CA GLN A 262 -15.35 -12.65 25.10
C GLN A 262 -16.51 -13.41 24.44
N GLU A 263 -17.47 -12.72 23.80
CA GLU A 263 -18.63 -13.33 23.16
C GLU A 263 -18.29 -14.01 21.83
N TYR A 264 -18.29 -15.33 21.77
CA TYR A 264 -18.16 -16.05 20.50
C TYR A 264 -19.54 -16.31 19.88
N LYS A 265 -19.71 -15.99 18.59
CA LYS A 265 -20.96 -16.24 17.85
C LYS A 265 -20.67 -17.07 16.60
N ILE A 266 -21.53 -18.04 16.30
CA ILE A 266 -21.46 -18.81 15.06
C ILE A 266 -22.04 -17.95 13.92
N GLY A 267 -21.26 -17.75 12.86
CA GLY A 267 -21.61 -16.94 11.70
C GLY A 267 -20.55 -15.88 11.35
N PRO A 268 -20.73 -15.17 10.23
CA PRO A 268 -19.86 -14.06 9.83
C PRO A 268 -19.66 -13.04 10.94
N ARG A 269 -18.42 -12.53 11.06
CA ARG A 269 -18.01 -11.57 12.10
C ARG A 269 -18.27 -12.07 13.53
N GLY A 270 -18.21 -13.39 13.71
CA GLY A 270 -18.56 -14.08 14.94
C GLY A 270 -17.42 -14.31 15.93
N LEU A 271 -16.16 -14.36 15.46
CA LEU A 271 -14.99 -14.40 16.34
C LEU A 271 -14.66 -13.02 16.88
N ASN A 272 -14.30 -12.98 18.17
CA ASN A 272 -13.77 -11.79 18.80
C ASN A 272 -12.38 -11.48 18.27
N ARG A 273 -12.23 -10.27 17.74
CA ARG A 273 -10.95 -9.73 17.31
C ARG A 273 -10.80 -8.35 17.92
N ASN A 274 -9.56 -7.86 17.95
CA ASN A 274 -9.31 -6.53 18.45
C ASN A 274 -9.99 -5.48 17.52
N PRO A 275 -11.00 -4.72 17.96
CA PRO A 275 -11.71 -3.76 17.11
C PRO A 275 -10.82 -2.59 16.70
N VAL A 276 -9.75 -2.33 17.47
CA VAL A 276 -8.73 -1.32 17.22
C VAL A 276 -7.45 -1.93 16.67
N PHE A 277 -7.47 -3.11 16.04
CA PHE A 277 -6.30 -3.62 15.32
C PHE A 277 -6.70 -4.39 14.06
N LYS A 278 -7.25 -3.66 13.09
CA LYS A 278 -7.75 -4.21 11.83
C LYS A 278 -6.66 -4.21 10.77
N ARG A 279 -5.97 -5.33 10.55
CA ARG A 279 -4.81 -5.41 9.63
C ARG A 279 -5.16 -5.46 8.13
N GLY A 280 -6.42 -5.20 7.76
CA GLY A 280 -6.95 -5.42 6.42
C GLY A 280 -6.26 -4.63 5.30
N THR A 281 -5.71 -3.45 5.58
CA THR A 281 -4.98 -2.62 4.61
C THR A 281 -3.65 -3.25 4.17
N SER A 282 -3.16 -4.28 4.86
CA SER A 282 -1.91 -4.97 4.55
C SER A 282 -2.01 -5.87 3.29
N LYS A 283 -3.22 -6.14 2.82
CA LYS A 283 -3.48 -7.03 1.68
C LYS A 283 -3.07 -6.41 0.36
N THR A 284 -2.34 -7.19 -0.42
CA THR A 284 -2.18 -7.01 -1.87
C THR A 284 -3.17 -7.91 -2.64
N GLN A 285 -3.60 -8.99 -1.99
CA GLN A 285 -4.53 -9.98 -2.50
C GLN A 285 -5.40 -10.49 -1.35
N ARG A 286 -6.58 -11.04 -1.65
CA ARG A 286 -7.47 -11.66 -0.67
C ARG A 286 -7.87 -13.08 -1.08
N PRO A 287 -8.11 -13.99 -0.12
CA PRO A 287 -8.63 -15.31 -0.40
C PRO A 287 -10.11 -15.24 -0.78
N LEU A 288 -10.48 -15.87 -1.89
CA LEU A 288 -11.85 -15.99 -2.36
C LEU A 288 -12.27 -17.47 -2.30
N VAL A 289 -13.33 -17.76 -1.55
CA VAL A 289 -13.73 -19.13 -1.20
C VAL A 289 -14.86 -19.61 -2.11
N ARG A 290 -14.62 -20.68 -2.89
CA ARG A 290 -15.67 -21.43 -3.61
C ARG A 290 -16.37 -22.38 -2.64
N PHE A 291 -17.38 -21.89 -1.92
CA PHE A 291 -18.13 -22.66 -0.93
C PHE A 291 -18.78 -23.93 -1.50
N ASP A 292 -19.09 -23.98 -2.80
CA ASP A 292 -19.64 -25.16 -3.50
C ASP A 292 -18.62 -26.31 -3.72
N LEU A 293 -17.33 -25.99 -3.59
CA LEU A 293 -16.20 -26.93 -3.65
C LEU A 293 -15.66 -27.27 -2.26
N CYS A 294 -16.04 -26.50 -1.23
CA CYS A 294 -15.50 -26.65 0.12
C CYS A 294 -15.97 -27.97 0.76
N THR A 295 -15.00 -28.77 1.20
CA THR A 295 -15.22 -30.04 1.93
C THR A 295 -15.37 -29.85 3.43
N LYS A 296 -15.28 -28.61 3.94
CA LYS A 296 -15.39 -28.26 5.37
C LYS A 296 -14.34 -28.96 6.24
N CYS A 297 -13.14 -29.17 5.70
CA CYS A 297 -12.04 -29.89 6.36
C CYS A 297 -11.31 -29.11 7.46
N THR A 298 -11.70 -27.87 7.77
CA THR A 298 -11.11 -27.02 8.83
C THR A 298 -9.68 -26.52 8.61
N LEU A 299 -8.93 -27.06 7.64
CA LEU A 299 -7.50 -26.74 7.45
C LEU A 299 -7.23 -25.24 7.26
N CYS A 300 -8.03 -24.54 6.47
CA CYS A 300 -7.88 -23.09 6.26
C CYS A 300 -8.11 -22.25 7.52
N TRP A 301 -8.96 -22.74 8.43
CA TRP A 301 -9.22 -22.10 9.72
C TRP A 301 -8.07 -22.35 10.70
N TYR A 302 -7.60 -23.60 10.79
CA TYR A 302 -6.53 -24.01 11.69
C TYR A 302 -5.18 -23.38 11.33
N ASP A 303 -4.84 -23.30 10.04
CA ASP A 303 -3.54 -22.78 9.57
C ASP A 303 -3.51 -21.25 9.44
N CYS A 304 -4.62 -20.54 9.69
CA CYS A 304 -4.67 -19.09 9.55
C CYS A 304 -3.94 -18.40 10.72
N PRO A 305 -2.80 -17.73 10.50
CA PRO A 305 -2.03 -17.10 11.59
C PRO A 305 -2.73 -15.89 12.21
N ASP A 306 -3.71 -15.32 11.50
CA ASP A 306 -4.48 -14.15 11.90
C ASP A 306 -5.90 -14.51 12.37
N GLU A 307 -6.25 -15.80 12.41
CA GLU A 307 -7.56 -16.32 12.86
C GLU A 307 -8.77 -15.59 12.21
N VAL A 308 -8.70 -15.36 10.90
CA VAL A 308 -9.67 -14.50 10.20
C VAL A 308 -10.93 -15.22 9.75
N PHE A 309 -10.99 -16.54 9.88
CA PHE A 309 -12.13 -17.33 9.44
C PHE A 309 -13.17 -17.50 10.54
N ASP A 310 -14.38 -17.00 10.31
CA ASP A 310 -15.51 -17.24 11.19
C ASP A 310 -16.21 -18.56 10.83
N VAL A 311 -16.49 -19.39 11.83
CA VAL A 311 -17.22 -20.65 11.64
C VAL A 311 -18.70 -20.34 11.44
N THR A 312 -19.25 -20.75 10.31
CA THR A 312 -20.64 -20.49 9.93
C THR A 312 -21.57 -21.59 10.41
N LYS A 313 -22.89 -21.32 10.45
CA LYS A 313 -23.92 -22.29 10.88
C LYS A 313 -23.94 -23.56 10.04
N ASP A 314 -23.57 -23.46 8.77
CA ASP A 314 -23.54 -24.58 7.83
C ASP A 314 -22.18 -25.30 7.82
N GLY A 315 -21.25 -24.94 8.70
CA GLY A 315 -19.91 -25.54 8.82
C GLY A 315 -18.89 -25.06 7.78
N TYR A 316 -19.19 -23.98 7.04
CA TYR A 316 -18.19 -23.28 6.23
C TYR A 316 -17.37 -22.28 7.07
N TYR A 317 -16.30 -21.77 6.47
CA TYR A 317 -15.36 -20.82 7.06
C TYR A 317 -15.39 -19.51 6.27
N ASP A 318 -15.94 -18.45 6.84
CA ASP A 318 -16.07 -17.14 6.18
C ASP A 318 -14.89 -16.23 6.53
N PRO A 319 -14.08 -15.78 5.57
CA PRO A 319 -12.96 -14.90 5.85
C PRO A 319 -13.41 -13.48 6.18
N ASN A 320 -12.97 -12.95 7.32
CA ASN A 320 -13.15 -11.55 7.67
C ASN A 320 -12.06 -10.68 7.02
N TYR A 321 -12.43 -9.98 5.96
CA TYR A 321 -11.50 -9.16 5.17
C TYR A 321 -11.02 -7.89 5.87
N GLU A 322 -11.62 -7.47 6.98
CA GLU A 322 -11.06 -6.37 7.78
C GLU A 322 -9.79 -6.78 8.55
N TYR A 323 -9.61 -8.08 8.79
CA TYR A 323 -8.47 -8.62 9.53
C TYR A 323 -7.51 -9.44 8.66
N CYS A 324 -8.02 -10.02 7.57
CA CYS A 324 -7.19 -10.75 6.63
C CYS A 324 -6.03 -9.88 6.13
N THR A 325 -4.81 -10.41 6.25
CA THR A 325 -3.55 -9.81 5.79
C THR A 325 -3.15 -10.28 4.40
N GLY A 326 -3.88 -11.25 3.82
CA GLY A 326 -3.65 -11.70 2.45
C GLY A 326 -2.44 -12.64 2.30
N CYS A 327 -2.02 -13.30 3.38
CA CYS A 327 -0.81 -14.12 3.40
C CYS A 327 -0.84 -15.39 2.54
N GLY A 328 -2.02 -15.82 2.07
CA GLY A 328 -2.15 -16.97 1.16
C GLY A 328 -2.12 -18.37 1.81
N ARG A 329 -1.81 -18.48 3.11
CA ARG A 329 -1.74 -19.78 3.83
C ARG A 329 -2.98 -20.67 3.65
N CYS A 330 -4.17 -20.05 3.72
CA CYS A 330 -5.43 -20.75 3.53
C CYS A 330 -5.60 -21.34 2.12
N ALA A 331 -5.07 -20.69 1.08
CA ALA A 331 -5.08 -21.22 -0.28
C ALA A 331 -4.04 -22.35 -0.44
N GLU A 332 -2.89 -22.23 0.21
CA GLU A 332 -1.81 -23.23 0.19
C GLU A 332 -2.23 -24.55 0.85
N VAL A 333 -2.82 -24.48 2.05
CA VAL A 333 -3.22 -25.68 2.82
C VAL A 333 -4.51 -26.33 2.31
N CYS A 334 -5.25 -25.66 1.41
CA CYS A 334 -6.52 -26.18 0.94
C CYS A 334 -6.30 -27.45 0.09
N PRO A 335 -6.91 -28.60 0.43
CA PRO A 335 -6.72 -29.84 -0.31
C PRO A 335 -7.51 -29.87 -1.63
N VAL A 336 -8.35 -28.87 -1.88
CA VAL A 336 -9.17 -28.75 -3.09
C VAL A 336 -8.64 -27.56 -3.90
N ASP A 337 -8.05 -27.85 -5.06
CA ASP A 337 -7.28 -26.90 -5.89
C ASP A 337 -7.96 -25.54 -6.12
N ASP A 338 -9.28 -25.53 -6.38
CA ASP A 338 -10.04 -24.30 -6.70
C ASP A 338 -10.95 -23.79 -5.59
N CYS A 339 -10.86 -24.38 -4.39
CA CYS A 339 -11.72 -24.01 -3.27
C CYS A 339 -11.33 -22.66 -2.68
N ILE A 340 -10.05 -22.34 -2.56
CA ILE A 340 -9.59 -21.03 -2.07
C ILE A 340 -8.53 -20.52 -3.03
N VAL A 341 -8.79 -19.37 -3.66
CA VAL A 341 -7.82 -18.72 -4.55
C VAL A 341 -7.49 -17.32 -4.05
N MET A 342 -6.26 -16.87 -4.26
CA MET A 342 -5.90 -15.49 -3.99
C MET A 342 -6.23 -14.63 -5.20
N VAL A 343 -6.93 -13.53 -4.98
CA VAL A 343 -7.33 -12.58 -6.02
C VAL A 343 -6.83 -11.20 -5.63
N ASP A 344 -6.33 -10.46 -6.62
CA ASP A 344 -5.91 -9.07 -6.48
C ASP A 344 -6.94 -8.22 -5.72
N GLU A 345 -6.48 -7.56 -4.67
CA GLU A 345 -7.27 -6.77 -3.74
C GLU A 345 -7.99 -5.60 -4.43
N MET A 346 -7.43 -5.06 -5.52
CA MET A 346 -8.02 -3.99 -6.32
C MET A 346 -9.23 -4.45 -7.15
N ASN A 347 -9.55 -5.74 -7.19
CA ASN A 347 -10.77 -6.23 -7.84
C ASN A 347 -12.02 -6.16 -6.93
N PHE A 348 -11.91 -5.61 -5.72
CA PHE A 348 -13.00 -5.63 -4.72
C PHE A 348 -13.30 -4.25 -4.16
N ASP A 349 -14.57 -3.90 -4.05
CA ASP A 349 -14.98 -2.56 -3.60
C ASP A 349 -15.20 -2.48 -2.07
N ASN A 350 -15.43 -3.61 -1.40
CA ASN A 350 -15.77 -3.68 0.01
C ASN A 350 -15.23 -4.94 0.71
N ASN A 351 -15.54 -5.07 2.01
CA ASN A 351 -15.12 -6.18 2.89
C ASN A 351 -16.33 -6.98 3.40
N ASP A 352 -17.37 -7.10 2.58
CA ASP A 352 -18.59 -7.83 2.93
C ASP A 352 -18.34 -9.34 3.06
N SER A 353 -19.25 -10.02 3.78
CA SER A 353 -19.16 -11.47 3.99
C SER A 353 -19.37 -12.22 2.69
N ALA A 354 -18.36 -13.00 2.30
CA ALA A 354 -18.44 -13.88 1.15
C ALA A 354 -19.50 -14.97 1.37
N TYR A 355 -19.60 -15.48 2.59
CA TYR A 355 -20.61 -16.47 2.96
C TYR A 355 -22.04 -15.93 2.85
N GLU A 356 -22.31 -14.69 3.29
CA GLU A 356 -23.66 -14.10 3.15
C GLU A 356 -24.07 -13.96 1.69
N MET A 357 -23.14 -13.54 0.82
CA MET A 357 -23.38 -13.49 -0.63
C MET A 357 -23.72 -14.89 -1.18
N TYR A 358 -22.95 -15.91 -0.79
CA TYR A 358 -23.20 -17.30 -1.18
C TYR A 358 -24.55 -17.82 -0.69
N LYS A 359 -24.93 -17.52 0.56
CA LYS A 359 -26.23 -17.94 1.13
C LYS A 359 -27.42 -17.29 0.44
N LYS A 360 -27.28 -16.04 -0.01
CA LYS A 360 -28.32 -15.31 -0.71
C LYS A 360 -28.60 -15.93 -2.09
N ASP A 361 -27.56 -16.17 -2.87
CA ASP A 361 -27.67 -16.83 -4.18
C ASP A 361 -26.38 -17.60 -4.50
N PRO A 362 -26.37 -18.93 -4.30
CA PRO A 362 -25.18 -19.75 -4.57
C PRO A 362 -24.71 -19.70 -6.02
N LYS A 363 -25.63 -19.60 -7.00
CA LYS A 363 -25.28 -19.62 -8.41
C LYS A 363 -24.65 -18.29 -8.81
N ALA A 364 -25.31 -17.19 -8.47
CA ALA A 364 -24.78 -15.85 -8.74
C ALA A 364 -23.45 -15.60 -8.02
N TYR A 365 -23.29 -16.12 -6.79
CA TYR A 365 -22.02 -16.06 -6.07
C TYR A 365 -20.89 -16.75 -6.83
N VAL A 366 -21.11 -17.96 -7.34
CA VAL A 366 -20.09 -18.71 -8.08
C VAL A 366 -19.71 -17.99 -9.38
N GLU A 367 -20.69 -17.45 -10.11
CA GLU A 367 -20.43 -16.65 -11.31
C GLU A 367 -19.63 -15.38 -10.98
N TRP A 368 -19.99 -14.68 -9.90
CA TRP A 368 -19.24 -13.54 -9.38
C TRP A 368 -17.80 -13.92 -9.04
N VAL A 369 -17.58 -15.04 -8.34
CA VAL A 369 -16.24 -15.54 -8.01
C VAL A 369 -15.40 -15.78 -9.27
N GLU A 370 -15.96 -16.47 -10.27
CA GLU A 370 -15.24 -16.72 -11.53
C GLU A 370 -14.95 -15.42 -12.30
N SER A 371 -15.85 -14.44 -12.27
CA SER A 371 -15.60 -13.12 -12.86
C SER A 371 -14.41 -12.39 -12.22
N LYS A 372 -14.26 -12.50 -10.89
CA LYS A 372 -13.18 -11.85 -10.14
C LYS A 372 -11.82 -12.55 -10.35
N LYS A 373 -11.82 -13.85 -10.65
CA LYS A 373 -10.63 -14.63 -10.99
C LYS A 373 -10.04 -14.29 -12.37
N LYS A 374 -10.78 -13.64 -13.28
CA LYS A 374 -10.32 -13.19 -14.61
C LYS A 374 -9.55 -14.26 -15.43
N ASN A 375 -10.02 -15.51 -15.44
CA ASN A 375 -9.46 -16.65 -16.21
C ASN A 375 -7.98 -17.03 -15.97
N ILE A 376 -7.26 -16.38 -15.04
CA ILE A 376 -5.86 -16.69 -14.72
C ILE A 376 -5.84 -17.38 -13.35
N ARG A 377 -5.73 -18.71 -13.36
CA ARG A 377 -5.60 -19.52 -12.13
C ARG A 377 -4.13 -19.63 -11.72
N LYS A 378 -3.60 -18.52 -11.23
CA LYS A 378 -2.32 -18.45 -10.54
C LYS A 378 -2.62 -18.43 -9.05
N ILE A 379 -2.19 -19.45 -8.31
CA ILE A 379 -2.12 -19.36 -6.85
C ILE A 379 -0.75 -18.73 -6.57
N PRO A 380 -0.69 -17.46 -6.16
CA PRO A 380 0.53 -16.85 -5.68
C PRO A 380 0.84 -17.58 -4.37
N GLU A 381 1.85 -18.44 -4.41
CA GLU A 381 2.50 -18.85 -3.18
C GLU A 381 3.18 -17.59 -2.66
N PHE A 382 2.86 -17.25 -1.41
CA PHE A 382 3.47 -16.23 -0.57
C PHE A 382 4.83 -15.66 -1.03
N ILE A 383 5.09 -14.39 -0.72
CA ILE A 383 6.38 -13.76 -0.99
C ILE A 383 7.49 -14.54 -0.26
N THR A 384 8.31 -15.24 -1.03
CA THR A 384 9.40 -16.05 -0.51
C THR A 384 10.60 -15.17 -0.18
N GLY A 385 11.57 -15.76 0.51
CA GLY A 385 12.90 -15.20 0.68
C GLY A 385 13.62 -14.87 -0.63
N LYS A 386 13.12 -15.20 -1.84
CA LYS A 386 13.73 -14.87 -3.14
C LYS A 386 12.80 -14.12 -4.11
N GLY A 387 11.60 -13.75 -3.68
CA GLY A 387 10.56 -13.14 -4.54
C GLY A 387 9.23 -13.89 -4.50
N GLU A 388 8.29 -13.52 -5.36
CA GLU A 388 7.01 -14.20 -5.47
C GLU A 388 7.15 -15.56 -6.15
N LYS A 389 6.53 -16.59 -5.57
CA LYS A 389 6.43 -17.90 -6.22
C LYS A 389 5.01 -18.06 -6.74
N VAL A 390 4.85 -18.37 -8.01
CA VAL A 390 3.53 -18.55 -8.61
C VAL A 390 3.39 -20.00 -9.03
N ILE A 391 2.47 -20.74 -8.41
CA ILE A 391 2.05 -22.03 -8.94
C ILE A 391 0.95 -21.81 -9.96
N VAL A 392 1.21 -22.23 -11.18
CA VAL A 392 0.19 -22.45 -12.20
C VAL A 392 -0.27 -23.90 -12.06
N ARG A 393 -1.51 -24.13 -11.60
CA ARG A 393 -2.12 -25.47 -11.63
C ARG A 393 -2.94 -25.55 -12.93
N ASP A 394 -2.59 -26.48 -13.82
CA ASP A 394 -3.17 -26.63 -15.16
C ASP A 394 -4.64 -27.08 -15.20
N LYS A 395 -5.29 -27.31 -14.06
CA LYS A 395 -6.65 -27.86 -14.03
C LYS A 395 -7.61 -26.81 -13.51
N SER A 396 -8.31 -26.16 -14.42
CA SER A 396 -9.52 -25.47 -14.03
C SER A 396 -10.62 -26.50 -13.71
N ILE A 397 -11.04 -26.63 -12.45
CA ILE A 397 -12.26 -27.37 -12.12
C ILE A 397 -13.45 -26.61 -12.75
N PRO A 398 -14.24 -27.25 -13.63
CA PRO A 398 -15.42 -26.63 -14.24
C PRO A 398 -16.46 -26.22 -13.19
N LEU A 399 -17.32 -25.28 -13.55
CA LEU A 399 -18.55 -25.04 -12.79
C LEU A 399 -19.29 -26.38 -12.60
N LYS A 400 -19.64 -26.74 -11.36
CA LYS A 400 -20.61 -27.82 -11.14
C LYS A 400 -21.89 -27.40 -11.85
N LYS A 401 -22.13 -27.95 -13.06
CA LYS A 401 -23.42 -27.79 -13.74
C LYS A 401 -24.47 -28.29 -12.75
N GLY A 402 -25.38 -27.40 -12.37
CA GLY A 402 -26.31 -27.63 -11.27
C GLY A 402 -27.06 -28.94 -11.45
N GLY A 403 -26.66 -29.96 -10.70
CA GLY A 403 -27.48 -31.15 -10.50
C GLY A 403 -28.56 -30.77 -9.51
N ALA A 404 -29.72 -30.35 -10.02
CA ALA A 404 -30.96 -30.63 -9.30
C ALA A 404 -30.98 -32.15 -9.11
N LYS A 405 -30.83 -32.61 -7.87
CA LYS A 405 -31.19 -33.98 -7.53
C LYS A 405 -32.71 -34.02 -7.58
N GLU A 406 -33.26 -34.73 -8.57
CA GLU A 406 -34.58 -35.36 -8.46
C GLU A 406 -34.57 -36.41 -7.34
#